data_AF-A0A2N1R833-F1
#
_entry.id   AF-A0A2N1R833-F1
#
_cell.length_a   1.000
_cell.length_b   1.000
_cell.length_c   1.000
_cell.angle_alpha   90.00
_cell.angle_beta   90.00
_cell.angle_gamma   90.00
#
_symmetry.space_group_name_H-M   'P 1'
#
loop_
_entity.id
_entity.type
_entity.pdbx_description
1 polymer ?
#
loop_
_entity_poly.entity_id
_entity_poly.type
_entity_poly.pdbx_seq_one_letter_code
_entity_poly.pdbx_strand_id
1 'polypeptide(L)'
;MNAPGRFEWVKGAAWLLPDGSLHIVPGFHDEWIAAHRDLAPGCSNVAEVVSRLGWLSVVSYAQGYVEFMIRSRSDAASVELCVEQLRRNLGLWQNALVMTMDEEGYIKLAPGDFDPGFSPESKIRGAFTKDPVSP
;
A
#
# COMPACT_ATOMS: atom_id res chain seq x y z
N MET A 1 14.87 -17.35 6.41
CA MET A 1 14.55 -16.56 5.21
C MET A 1 15.30 -15.25 5.34
N ASN A 2 15.98 -14.78 4.28
CA ASN A 2 16.63 -13.47 4.30
C ASN A 2 15.54 -12.39 4.25
N ALA A 3 15.77 -11.26 4.95
CA ALA A 3 14.89 -10.11 4.83
C ALA A 3 14.91 -9.60 3.39
N PRO A 4 13.76 -9.19 2.82
CA PRO A 4 13.74 -8.64 1.48
C PRO A 4 14.56 -7.35 1.42
N GLY A 5 15.15 -7.09 0.25
CA GLY A 5 15.82 -5.85 -0.06
C GLY A 5 14.87 -4.66 -0.04
N ARG A 6 15.44 -3.46 0.05
CA ARG A 6 14.67 -2.21 0.02
C ARG A 6 13.85 -2.12 -1.28
N PHE A 7 12.56 -1.88 -1.14
CA PHE A 7 11.56 -1.84 -2.20
C PHE A 7 11.45 -3.11 -3.07
N GLU A 8 11.86 -4.26 -2.56
CA GLU A 8 11.73 -5.53 -3.28
C GLU A 8 10.25 -5.87 -3.51
N TRP A 9 9.94 -6.54 -4.62
CA TRP A 9 8.58 -7.00 -4.90
C TRP A 9 8.35 -8.36 -4.24
N VAL A 10 7.61 -8.37 -3.13
CA VAL A 10 7.39 -9.57 -2.32
C VAL A 10 5.95 -10.06 -2.45
N LYS A 11 5.78 -11.38 -2.68
CA LYS A 11 4.45 -12.02 -2.71
C LYS A 11 3.89 -12.17 -1.30
N GLY A 12 2.59 -11.97 -1.16
CA GLY A 12 1.86 -11.99 0.11
C GLY A 12 1.63 -10.59 0.68
N ALA A 13 1.16 -10.55 1.93
CA ALA A 13 0.96 -9.30 2.67
C ALA A 13 2.27 -8.86 3.35
N ALA A 14 2.60 -7.57 3.27
CA ALA A 14 3.78 -7.00 3.90
C ALA A 14 3.57 -5.57 4.40
N TRP A 15 4.34 -5.13 5.39
CA TRP A 15 4.35 -3.73 5.83
C TRP A 15 5.48 -2.97 5.16
N LEU A 16 5.17 -1.88 4.46
CA LEU A 16 6.19 -0.98 3.93
C LEU A 16 6.62 0.00 5.01
N LEU A 17 7.85 -0.19 5.51
CA LEU A 17 8.42 0.62 6.57
C LEU A 17 9.03 1.91 6.03
N PRO A 18 9.27 2.93 6.89
CA PRO A 18 9.77 4.24 6.45
C PRO A 18 11.14 4.22 5.75
N ASP A 19 11.94 3.19 6.01
CA ASP A 19 13.22 2.98 5.34
C ASP A 19 13.06 2.30 3.96
N GLY A 20 11.84 1.95 3.54
CA GLY A 20 11.53 1.24 2.30
C GLY A 20 11.75 -0.27 2.38
N SER A 21 12.02 -0.83 3.56
CA SER A 21 12.01 -2.28 3.76
C SER A 21 10.57 -2.80 3.85
N LEU A 22 10.39 -4.09 3.49
CA LEU A 22 9.11 -4.78 3.60
C LEU A 22 9.19 -5.82 4.73
N HIS A 23 8.30 -5.71 5.71
CA HIS A 23 8.12 -6.73 6.72
C HIS A 23 7.00 -7.67 6.28
N ILE A 24 7.32 -8.89 5.85
CA ILE A 24 6.31 -9.89 5.46
C ILE A 24 5.45 -10.25 6.68
N VAL A 25 4.13 -10.17 6.52
CA VAL A 25 3.19 -10.52 7.58
C VAL A 25 2.46 -11.81 7.21
N PRO A 26 2.89 -12.98 7.73
CA PRO A 26 2.25 -14.25 7.46
C PRO A 26 0.92 -14.33 8.23
N GLY A 27 -0.15 -13.82 7.63
CA GLY A 27 -1.46 -13.76 8.26
C GLY A 27 -1.54 -12.63 9.28
N PHE A 28 -2.40 -11.65 9.00
CA PHE A 28 -2.69 -10.56 9.94
C PHE A 28 -3.65 -11.10 11.00
N HIS A 29 -3.11 -11.70 12.06
CA HIS A 29 -3.90 -12.28 13.16
C HIS A 29 -3.41 -11.72 14.50
N ASP A 30 -4.24 -11.83 15.54
CA ASP A 30 -4.02 -11.23 16.86
C ASP A 30 -2.65 -11.65 17.46
N GLU A 31 -2.17 -12.84 17.14
CA GLU A 31 -0.84 -13.35 17.55
C GLU A 31 0.32 -12.53 16.97
N TRP A 32 0.23 -12.11 15.70
CA TRP A 32 1.26 -11.27 15.08
C TRP A 32 1.30 -9.89 15.73
N ILE A 33 0.13 -9.31 15.98
CA ILE A 33 -0.02 -8.00 16.63
C ILE A 33 0.52 -8.04 18.07
N ALA A 34 0.28 -9.15 18.79
CA ALA A 34 0.83 -9.38 20.12
C ALA A 34 2.36 -9.48 20.11
N ALA A 35 2.95 -10.05 19.06
CA ALA A 35 4.40 -10.19 18.91
C ALA A 35 5.12 -8.91 18.40
N HIS A 36 4.40 -8.00 17.73
CA HIS A 36 4.97 -6.81 17.07
C HIS A 36 4.34 -5.50 17.59
N ARG A 37 4.29 -5.37 18.92
CA ARG A 37 3.65 -4.24 19.61
C ARG A 37 4.36 -2.90 19.38
N ASP A 38 5.62 -2.92 19.01
CA ASP A 38 6.39 -1.76 18.56
C ASP A 38 5.88 -1.21 17.22
N LEU A 39 5.46 -2.09 16.31
CA LEU A 39 4.89 -1.74 15.01
C LEU A 39 3.38 -1.44 15.08
N ALA A 40 2.67 -2.07 16.01
CA ALA A 40 1.22 -1.93 16.20
C ALA A 40 0.83 -1.52 17.64
N PRO A 41 1.33 -0.37 18.16
CA PRO A 41 1.18 -0.02 19.56
C PRO A 41 -0.29 0.20 19.93
N GLY A 42 -0.72 -0.53 20.96
CA GLY A 42 -2.07 -0.41 21.53
C GLY A 42 -3.19 -0.91 20.62
N CYS A 43 -2.88 -1.66 19.56
CA CYS A 43 -3.87 -2.34 18.72
C CYS A 43 -4.03 -3.79 19.17
N SER A 44 -5.26 -4.29 19.13
CA SER A 44 -5.67 -5.62 19.64
C SER A 44 -6.02 -6.58 18.51
N ASN A 45 -6.41 -6.03 17.36
CA ASN A 45 -6.86 -6.74 16.18
C ASN A 45 -6.50 -5.95 14.92
N VAL A 46 -6.66 -6.61 13.76
CA VAL A 46 -6.35 -6.05 12.44
C VAL A 46 -7.09 -4.74 12.17
N ALA A 47 -8.38 -4.68 12.49
CA ALA A 47 -9.21 -3.51 12.21
C ALA A 47 -8.71 -2.26 12.96
N GLU A 48 -8.20 -2.43 14.18
CA GLU A 48 -7.59 -1.35 14.96
C GLU A 48 -6.25 -0.89 14.37
N VAL A 49 -5.40 -1.84 13.95
CA VAL A 49 -4.12 -1.53 13.28
C VAL A 49 -4.37 -0.67 12.06
N VAL A 50 -5.26 -1.15 11.21
CA VAL A 50 -5.73 -0.51 9.99
C VAL A 50 -6.30 0.89 10.25
N SER A 51 -7.18 1.02 11.24
CA SER A 51 -7.89 2.28 11.48
C SER A 51 -6.98 3.33 12.11
N ARG A 52 -6.04 2.91 12.98
CA ARG A 52 -5.11 3.82 13.65
C ARG A 52 -3.90 4.17 12.82
N LEU A 53 -3.37 3.19 12.12
CA LEU A 53 -2.11 3.29 11.39
C LEU A 53 -2.32 3.38 9.89
N GLY A 54 -3.56 3.61 9.43
CA GLY A 54 -3.90 3.69 8.01
C GLY A 54 -3.74 2.35 7.29
N TRP A 55 -4.70 2.04 6.41
CA TRP A 55 -4.56 0.94 5.46
C TRP A 55 -4.67 1.50 4.06
N LEU A 56 -3.64 1.22 3.28
CA LEU A 56 -3.74 1.19 1.83
C LEU A 56 -3.42 -0.23 1.40
N SER A 57 -4.42 -1.04 1.03
CA SER A 57 -4.11 -2.30 0.36
C SER A 57 -3.71 -1.94 -1.07
N VAL A 58 -2.58 -2.45 -1.54
CA VAL A 58 -2.15 -2.29 -2.93
C VAL A 58 -2.07 -3.66 -3.57
N VAL A 59 -3.19 -4.11 -4.15
CA VAL A 59 -3.28 -5.45 -4.75
C VAL A 59 -2.87 -5.41 -6.20
N SER A 60 -1.83 -6.15 -6.55
CA SER A 60 -1.54 -6.46 -7.95
C SER A 60 -1.77 -7.91 -8.29
N TYR A 61 -2.40 -8.14 -9.44
CA TYR A 61 -2.52 -9.44 -10.09
C TYR A 61 -1.50 -9.56 -11.21
N ALA A 62 -0.23 -9.76 -10.84
CA ALA A 62 0.82 -10.11 -11.80
C ALA A 62 1.72 -11.18 -11.18
N GLN A 63 1.55 -12.42 -11.64
CA GLN A 63 2.28 -13.62 -11.16
C GLN A 63 2.21 -13.90 -9.64
N GLY A 64 1.23 -13.35 -8.93
CA GLY A 64 0.99 -13.59 -7.50
C GLY A 64 0.21 -12.44 -6.86
N TYR A 65 -0.36 -12.68 -5.67
CA TYR A 65 -0.96 -11.64 -4.83
C TYR A 65 0.16 -10.90 -4.09
N VAL A 66 0.19 -9.58 -4.23
CA VAL A 66 1.03 -8.67 -3.44
C VAL A 66 0.09 -7.71 -2.75
N GLU A 67 0.28 -7.51 -1.45
CA GLU A 67 -0.40 -6.49 -0.68
C GLU A 67 0.64 -5.83 0.23
N PHE A 68 0.71 -4.51 0.23
CA PHE A 68 1.55 -3.80 1.20
C PHE A 68 0.85 -2.62 1.82
N MET A 69 1.14 -2.37 3.09
CA MET A 69 0.51 -1.33 3.92
C MET A 69 1.39 -0.09 4.02
N ILE A 70 0.78 1.10 4.03
CA ILE A 70 1.42 2.39 4.38
C ILE A 70 0.68 3.07 5.53
N ARG A 71 1.35 3.99 6.25
CA ARG A 71 0.82 4.55 7.51
C ARG A 71 -0.37 5.49 7.37
N SER A 72 -0.50 6.19 6.24
CA SER A 72 -1.66 7.05 5.99
C SER A 72 -1.62 7.58 4.56
N ARG A 73 -2.79 7.77 3.94
CA ARG A 73 -2.92 8.54 2.69
C ARG A 73 -2.79 10.06 2.89
N SER A 74 -3.01 10.57 4.11
CA SER A 74 -2.83 11.99 4.44
C SER A 74 -1.38 12.34 4.77
N ASP A 75 -0.54 11.35 5.11
CA ASP A 75 0.88 11.54 5.38
C ASP A 75 1.68 11.55 4.07
N ALA A 76 2.38 12.66 3.81
CA ALA A 76 3.12 12.84 2.57
C ALA A 76 4.24 11.80 2.39
N ALA A 77 4.96 11.47 3.48
CA ALA A 77 6.04 10.51 3.44
C ALA A 77 5.53 9.09 3.15
N SER A 78 4.40 8.71 3.75
CA SER A 78 3.75 7.41 3.47
C SER A 78 3.29 7.28 2.03
N VAL A 79 2.70 8.34 1.44
CA VAL A 79 2.30 8.30 0.04
C VAL A 79 3.52 8.25 -0.89
N GLU A 80 4.56 9.02 -0.60
CA GLU A 80 5.81 8.99 -1.39
C GLU A 80 6.44 7.59 -1.36
N LEU A 81 6.44 6.92 -0.21
CA LEU A 81 6.90 5.53 -0.09
C LEU A 81 6.09 4.58 -0.96
N CYS A 82 4.75 4.71 -0.96
CA CYS A 82 3.88 3.89 -1.81
C CYS A 82 4.16 4.12 -3.30
N VAL A 83 4.27 5.38 -3.71
CA VAL A 83 4.63 5.76 -5.08
C VAL A 83 5.96 5.16 -5.47
N GLU A 84 6.98 5.27 -4.61
CA GLU A 84 8.31 4.76 -4.90
C GLU A 84 8.33 3.23 -4.99
N GLN A 85 7.61 2.52 -4.10
CA GLN A 85 7.44 1.07 -4.17
C GLN A 85 6.81 0.65 -5.50
N LEU A 86 5.75 1.31 -5.94
CA LEU A 86 5.09 1.01 -7.21
C LEU A 86 5.96 1.36 -8.41
N ARG A 87 6.60 2.53 -8.41
CA ARG A 87 7.45 3.05 -9.49
C ARG A 87 8.65 2.15 -9.76
N ARG A 88 9.33 1.69 -8.71
CA ARG A 88 10.48 0.78 -8.85
C ARG A 88 10.12 -0.58 -9.43
N ASN A 89 8.85 -0.96 -9.33
CA ASN A 89 8.37 -2.28 -9.70
C ASN A 89 7.39 -2.25 -10.89
N LEU A 90 7.34 -1.19 -11.70
CA LEU A 90 6.40 -1.02 -12.82
C LEU A 90 6.32 -2.22 -13.79
N GLY A 91 7.44 -2.92 -14.01
CA GLY A 91 7.48 -4.12 -14.87
C GLY A 91 6.91 -5.39 -14.23
N LEU A 92 6.57 -5.34 -12.93
CA LEU A 92 6.12 -6.49 -12.13
C LEU A 92 4.63 -6.43 -11.79
N TRP A 93 3.92 -5.39 -12.23
CA TRP A 93 2.49 -5.23 -12.01
C TRP A 93 1.78 -4.60 -13.21
N GLN A 94 0.49 -4.91 -13.39
CA GLN A 94 -0.34 -4.32 -14.46
C GLN A 94 -1.42 -3.40 -13.92
N ASN A 95 -1.99 -3.78 -12.78
CA ASN A 95 -2.97 -2.97 -12.06
C ASN A 95 -2.62 -3.05 -10.58
N ALA A 96 -2.81 -1.95 -9.88
CA ALA A 96 -2.68 -1.84 -8.43
C ALA A 96 -4.00 -1.28 -7.91
N LEU A 97 -4.71 -2.03 -7.07
CA LEU A 97 -5.93 -1.56 -6.43
C LEU A 97 -5.56 -0.95 -5.09
N VAL A 98 -5.87 0.32 -4.91
CA VAL A 98 -5.63 1.14 -3.73
C VAL A 98 -6.93 1.22 -2.95
N MET A 99 -6.96 0.59 -1.77
CA MET A 99 -8.17 0.50 -0.93
C MET A 99 -7.91 1.08 0.46
N THR A 100 -8.88 1.81 0.99
CA THR A 100 -8.90 2.21 2.41
C THR A 100 -10.09 1.57 3.10
N MET A 101 -10.02 1.39 4.42
CA MET A 101 -11.13 0.76 5.16
C MET A 101 -12.17 1.74 5.67
N ASP A 102 -11.85 3.04 5.66
CA ASP A 102 -12.75 4.13 6.02
C ASP A 102 -13.71 4.52 4.89
N GLU A 103 -13.48 4.01 3.67
CA GLU A 103 -14.27 4.32 2.48
C GLU A 103 -14.65 3.05 1.70
N GLU A 104 -15.86 3.02 1.15
CA GLU A 104 -16.24 1.96 0.22
C GLU A 104 -15.63 2.22 -1.16
N GLY A 105 -15.00 1.18 -1.73
CA GLY A 105 -14.48 1.19 -3.09
C GLY A 105 -12.96 1.02 -3.16
N TYR A 106 -12.42 1.27 -4.35
CA TYR A 106 -10.99 1.20 -4.61
C TYR A 106 -10.60 2.18 -5.72
N ILE A 107 -9.35 2.63 -5.68
CA ILE A 107 -8.74 3.41 -6.74
C ILE A 107 -7.84 2.47 -7.52
N LYS A 108 -8.01 2.46 -8.85
CA LYS A 108 -7.17 1.65 -9.72
C LYS A 108 -6.01 2.50 -10.23
N LEU A 109 -4.79 2.01 -9.99
CA LEU A 109 -3.56 2.49 -10.61
C LEU A 109 -3.13 1.53 -11.72
N ALA A 110 -2.58 2.09 -12.78
CA ALA A 110 -1.88 1.38 -13.87
C ALA A 110 -0.48 1.98 -14.06
N PRO A 111 0.48 1.26 -14.68
CA PRO A 111 1.81 1.81 -14.92
C PRO A 111 1.84 3.16 -15.64
N GLY A 112 0.89 3.43 -16.54
CA GLY A 112 0.76 4.72 -17.23
C GLY A 112 0.41 5.90 -16.30
N ASP A 113 -0.09 5.65 -15.10
CA ASP A 113 -0.30 6.70 -14.09
C ASP A 113 1.02 7.27 -13.52
N PHE A 114 2.15 6.65 -13.87
CA PHE A 114 3.49 7.08 -13.50
C PHE A 114 4.24 7.77 -14.66
N ASP A 115 3.59 7.96 -15.81
CA ASP A 115 4.15 8.68 -16.95
C ASP A 115 4.28 10.19 -16.66
N PRO A 116 5.19 10.90 -17.36
CA PRO A 116 5.35 12.34 -17.19
C PRO A 116 4.03 13.09 -17.39
N GLY A 117 3.68 13.96 -16.45
CA GLY A 117 2.44 14.75 -16.47
C GLY A 117 1.27 14.15 -15.70
N PHE A 118 1.40 12.91 -15.20
CA PHE A 118 0.47 12.31 -14.26
C PHE A 118 0.95 12.45 -12.80
N SER A 119 0.02 12.32 -11.85
CA SER A 119 0.29 12.40 -10.41
C SER A 119 -0.25 11.15 -9.71
N PRO A 120 0.54 10.08 -9.58
CA PRO A 120 0.14 8.89 -8.84
C PRO A 120 -0.13 9.22 -7.36
N GLU A 121 0.59 10.20 -6.81
CA GLU A 121 0.38 10.80 -5.49
C GLU A 121 -1.06 11.28 -5.28
N SER A 122 -1.64 11.95 -6.27
CA SER A 122 -3.01 12.48 -6.19
C SER A 122 -4.03 11.35 -6.18
N LYS A 123 -3.83 10.33 -7.02
CA LYS A 123 -4.68 9.14 -7.05
C LYS A 123 -4.63 8.37 -5.74
N ILE A 124 -3.44 8.12 -5.19
CA ILE A 124 -3.28 7.42 -3.90
C ILE A 124 -3.95 8.17 -2.75
N ARG A 125 -3.93 9.50 -2.79
CA ARG A 125 -4.62 10.34 -1.78
C ARG A 125 -6.14 10.30 -1.87
N GLY A 126 -6.72 9.73 -2.92
CA GLY A 126 -8.15 9.84 -3.20
C GLY A 126 -8.56 11.23 -3.70
N ALA A 127 -7.61 12.06 -4.15
CA ALA A 127 -7.95 13.29 -4.83
C ALA A 127 -8.50 12.93 -6.22
N PHE A 128 -9.82 12.85 -6.33
CA PHE A 128 -10.51 12.82 -7.61
C PHE A 128 -10.13 14.09 -8.39
N THR A 129 -9.32 13.96 -9.44
CA THR A 129 -9.73 14.62 -10.67
C THR A 129 -10.98 13.90 -11.10
N LYS A 130 -12.15 14.54 -10.96
CA LYS A 130 -13.32 14.15 -11.74
C LYS A 130 -12.84 14.07 -13.18
N ASP A 131 -12.77 12.88 -13.76
CA ASP A 131 -12.72 12.78 -15.21
C ASP A 131 -13.90 13.61 -15.72
N PRO A 132 -13.70 14.59 -16.61
CA PRO A 132 -14.81 15.24 -17.25
C PRO A 132 -15.58 14.14 -17.97
N VAL A 133 -16.80 13.87 -17.49
CA VAL A 133 -17.77 13.07 -18.23
C VAL A 133 -17.98 13.81 -19.54
N SER A 134 -17.42 13.28 -20.63
CA SER A 134 -17.72 13.74 -21.98
C SER A 134 -19.08 13.20 -22.39
N PRO A 135 -20.09 14.06 -22.63
CA PRO A 135 -21.05 13.82 -23.70
C PRO A 135 -20.42 14.07 -25.08
#